data_AF-A0A257M4E3-F1
#
_entry.id   AF-A0A257M4E3-F1
#
_cell.length_a   1.000
_cell.length_b   1.000
_cell.length_c   1.000
_cell.angle_alpha   90.00
_cell.angle_beta   90.00
_cell.angle_gamma   90.00
#
_symmetry.space_group_name_H-M   'P 1'
#
loop_
_entity.id
_entity.type
_entity.pdbx_description
1 polymer ?
#
loop_
_entity_poly.entity_id
_entity_poly.type
_entity_poly.pdbx_seq_one_letter_code
_entity_poly.pdbx_strand_id
1 'polypeptide(L)'
;MESPPPNQEPAKLVAAVRRINDRWIVRGQLRSHANDYLAHLDRSDPERLARSCQLALELVRNRVPGEDPKPLFYAGLFAFATEPEVDHHLAEHLFTRAICRLLHGQPERPVYLALPDSVRALADSIAMKIQVTIDRLFEKRPDLPA
;
A
#
# COMPACT_ATOMS: atom_id res chain seq x y z
N MET A 1 -12.02 3.63 22.03
CA MET A 1 -10.86 3.92 21.18
C MET A 1 -11.36 4.72 20.01
N GLU A 2 -11.06 6.01 19.98
CA GLU A 2 -11.57 6.93 18.96
C GLU A 2 -10.88 6.67 17.61
N SER A 3 -11.69 6.48 16.57
CA SER A 3 -11.23 6.51 15.18
C SER A 3 -10.85 7.96 14.85
N PRO A 4 -9.64 8.24 14.32
CA PRO A 4 -9.25 9.58 13.94
C PRO A 4 -10.08 10.02 12.73
N PRO A 5 -10.34 11.33 12.62
CA PRO A 5 -11.18 11.89 11.57
C PRO A 5 -10.58 11.64 10.17
N PRO A 6 -11.43 11.64 9.12
CA PRO A 6 -11.06 11.31 7.74
C PRO A 6 -10.16 12.36 7.05
N ASN A 7 -9.46 13.21 7.80
CA ASN A 7 -8.59 14.24 7.27
C ASN A 7 -7.41 14.50 8.24
N GLN A 8 -6.57 13.49 8.45
CA GLN A 8 -5.28 13.74 9.10
C GLN A 8 -4.41 14.56 8.14
N GLU A 9 -3.85 15.65 8.63
CA GLU A 9 -2.93 16.49 7.84
C GLU A 9 -1.86 15.61 7.16
N PRO A 10 -1.59 15.80 5.86
CA PRO A 10 -0.63 14.97 5.10
C PRO A 10 0.70 14.74 5.82
N ALA A 11 1.24 15.76 6.47
CA ALA A 11 2.46 15.66 7.26
C ALA A 11 2.37 14.65 8.42
N LYS A 12 1.22 14.55 9.10
CA LYS A 12 1.00 13.59 10.19
C LYS A 12 0.91 12.15 9.65
N LEU A 13 0.26 11.96 8.50
CA LEU A 13 0.19 10.66 7.83
C LEU A 13 1.59 10.17 7.44
N VAL A 14 2.38 11.03 6.79
CA VAL A 14 3.75 10.70 6.37
C VAL A 14 4.63 10.39 7.58
N ALA A 15 4.57 11.21 8.64
CA ALA A 15 5.33 10.97 9.87
C ALA A 15 4.92 9.67 10.58
N ALA A 16 3.63 9.28 10.55
CA ALA A 16 3.18 8.01 11.09
C ALA A 16 3.70 6.82 10.27
N VAL A 17 3.62 6.88 8.95
CA VAL A 17 4.12 5.85 8.03
C VAL A 17 5.63 5.66 8.19
N ARG A 18 6.42 6.74 8.21
CA ARG A 18 7.88 6.67 8.41
C ARG A 18 8.23 5.99 9.74
N ARG A 19 7.57 6.38 10.84
CA ARG A 19 7.76 5.74 12.15
C ARG A 19 7.44 4.25 12.16
N ILE A 20 6.41 3.81 11.44
CA ILE A 20 6.07 2.38 11.33
C ILE A 20 7.15 1.65 10.52
N ASN A 21 7.53 2.20 9.36
CA ASN A 21 8.55 1.62 8.48
C ASN A 21 9.91 1.46 9.20
N ASP A 22 10.30 2.45 10.01
CA ASP A 22 11.56 2.42 10.77
C ASP A 22 11.58 1.34 11.86
N ARG A 23 10.42 1.06 12.47
CA ARG A 23 10.30 0.09 13.56
C ARG A 23 10.33 -1.36 13.08
N TRP A 24 9.84 -1.65 11.89
CA TRP A 24 9.71 -3.02 11.44
C TRP A 24 10.99 -3.56 10.82
N ILE A 25 11.46 -4.70 11.33
CA ILE A 25 12.53 -5.46 10.70
C ILE A 25 11.94 -6.17 9.48
N VAL A 26 12.41 -5.78 8.30
CA VAL A 26 12.06 -6.36 7.00
C VAL A 26 13.32 -6.80 6.27
N ARG A 27 13.23 -7.87 5.48
CA ARG A 27 14.36 -8.38 4.69
C ARG A 27 14.51 -7.58 3.38
N GLY A 28 15.71 -7.58 2.78
CA GLY A 28 15.93 -7.12 1.40
C GLY A 28 15.83 -5.61 1.16
N GLN A 29 16.18 -4.75 2.11
CA GLN A 29 16.15 -3.29 1.94
C GLN A 29 14.76 -2.67 1.66
N LEU A 30 13.67 -3.42 1.86
CA LEU A 30 12.29 -2.91 1.64
C LEU A 30 12.02 -1.61 2.41
N ARG A 31 12.58 -1.49 3.61
CA ARG A 31 12.53 -0.26 4.40
C ARG A 31 13.14 0.93 3.64
N SER A 32 14.33 0.75 3.07
CA SER A 32 15.03 1.79 2.31
C SER A 32 14.21 2.17 1.08
N HIS A 33 13.77 1.18 0.29
CA HIS A 33 13.01 1.45 -0.93
C HIS A 33 11.67 2.15 -0.64
N ALA A 34 11.01 1.82 0.47
CA ALA A 34 9.82 2.54 0.92
C ALA A 34 10.14 3.99 1.30
N ASN A 35 11.28 4.25 1.96
CA ASN A 35 11.71 5.61 2.27
C ASN A 35 12.06 6.42 1.00
N ASP A 36 12.68 5.77 0.01
CA ASP A 36 13.01 6.38 -1.28
C ASP A 36 11.76 6.72 -2.07
N TYR A 37 10.78 5.80 -2.10
CA TYR A 37 9.48 6.04 -2.73
C TYR A 37 8.72 7.19 -2.05
N LEU A 38 8.70 7.25 -0.72
CA LEU A 38 8.11 8.36 0.03
C LEU A 38 8.79 9.69 -0.33
N ALA A 39 10.13 9.72 -0.41
CA ALA A 39 10.88 10.94 -0.78
C ALA A 39 10.73 11.33 -2.26
N HIS A 40 10.47 10.36 -3.13
CA HIS A 40 10.11 10.60 -4.53
C HIS A 40 8.73 11.26 -4.64
N LEU A 41 7.71 10.71 -3.98
CA LEU A 41 6.37 11.29 -3.99
C LEU A 41 6.30 12.67 -3.34
N ASP A 42 7.03 12.89 -2.24
CA ASP A 42 7.08 14.20 -1.57
C ASP A 42 7.53 15.33 -2.50
N ARG A 43 8.40 15.01 -3.48
CA ARG A 43 8.91 15.97 -4.48
C ARG A 43 8.03 16.08 -5.72
N SER A 44 7.37 15.00 -6.12
CA SER A 44 6.72 14.89 -7.43
C SER A 44 5.20 14.94 -7.37
N ASP A 45 4.59 14.42 -6.30
CA ASP A 45 3.14 14.26 -6.15
C ASP A 45 2.73 14.13 -4.67
N PRO A 46 2.61 15.26 -3.93
CA PRO A 46 2.24 15.26 -2.53
C PRO A 46 0.82 14.75 -2.24
N GLU A 47 -0.09 14.84 -3.22
CA GLU A 47 -1.45 14.32 -3.07
C GLU A 47 -1.43 12.78 -3.07
N ARG A 48 -0.71 12.16 -4.03
CA ARG A 48 -0.51 10.72 -4.07
C ARG A 48 0.25 10.22 -2.85
N LEU A 49 1.23 10.98 -2.35
CA LEU A 49 1.89 10.69 -1.07
C LEU A 49 0.90 10.57 0.08
N ALA A 50 0.01 11.55 0.22
CA ALA A 50 -0.99 11.56 1.29
C ALA A 50 -1.95 10.36 1.17
N ARG A 51 -2.43 10.07 -0.04
CA ARG A 51 -3.34 8.94 -0.31
C ARG A 51 -2.66 7.59 -0.03
N SER A 52 -1.43 7.39 -0.49
CA SER A 52 -0.63 6.19 -0.19
C SER A 52 -0.45 5.99 1.31
N CYS A 53 -0.12 7.07 2.04
CA CYS A 53 0.07 6.99 3.48
C CYS A 53 -1.24 6.68 4.23
N GLN A 54 -2.33 7.34 3.85
CA GLN A 54 -3.65 7.11 4.43
C GLN A 54 -4.09 5.66 4.23
N LEU A 55 -3.95 5.13 3.01
CA LEU A 55 -4.32 3.76 2.68
C LEU A 55 -3.50 2.75 3.48
N ALA A 56 -2.18 2.89 3.54
CA ALA A 56 -1.30 2.00 4.30
C ALA A 56 -1.67 1.94 5.80
N LEU A 57 -1.95 3.10 6.40
CA LEU A 57 -2.36 3.18 7.80
C LEU A 57 -3.74 2.56 8.04
N GLU A 58 -4.68 2.80 7.13
CA GLU A 58 -6.04 2.30 7.25
C GLU A 58 -6.11 0.77 7.13
N LEU A 59 -5.32 0.19 6.22
CA LEU A 59 -5.20 -1.27 6.08
C LEU A 59 -4.62 -1.91 7.33
N VAL A 60 -3.54 -1.33 7.90
CA VAL A 60 -2.96 -1.85 9.14
C VAL A 60 -3.93 -1.71 10.30
N ARG A 61 -4.69 -0.61 10.37
CA ARG A 61 -5.67 -0.37 11.45
C ARG A 61 -6.80 -1.38 11.43
N ASN A 62 -7.34 -1.68 10.25
CA ASN A 62 -8.54 -2.51 10.08
C ASN A 62 -8.24 -3.98 9.75
N ARG A 63 -6.96 -4.39 9.81
CA ARG A 63 -6.58 -5.79 9.59
C ARG A 63 -7.28 -6.72 10.57
N VAL A 64 -7.43 -7.98 10.16
CA VAL A 64 -7.99 -9.02 11.04
C VAL A 64 -7.01 -9.29 12.19
N PRO A 65 -7.49 -9.52 13.43
CA PRO A 65 -6.61 -9.95 14.52
C PRO A 65 -5.78 -11.18 14.15
N GLY A 66 -4.46 -11.11 14.34
CA GLY A 66 -3.52 -12.19 13.98
C GLY A 66 -2.97 -12.12 12.54
N GLU A 67 -3.52 -11.26 11.67
CA GLU A 67 -2.95 -11.02 10.33
C GLU A 67 -1.64 -10.23 10.41
N ASP A 68 -0.63 -10.66 9.64
CA ASP A 68 0.64 -9.93 9.54
C ASP A 68 0.38 -8.55 8.91
N PRO A 69 0.67 -7.44 9.63
CA PRO A 69 0.43 -6.11 9.10
C PRO A 69 1.40 -5.71 7.97
N LYS A 70 2.56 -6.38 7.81
CA LYS A 70 3.60 -5.93 6.88
C LYS A 70 3.15 -6.01 5.42
N PRO A 71 2.61 -7.13 4.90
CA PRO A 71 2.14 -7.17 3.53
C PRO A 71 1.09 -6.11 3.21
N LEU A 72 0.11 -5.93 4.10
CA LEU A 72 -0.94 -4.92 3.96
C LEU A 72 -0.37 -3.51 3.90
N PHE A 73 0.57 -3.20 4.79
CA PHE A 73 1.21 -1.89 4.85
C PHE A 73 2.00 -1.58 3.59
N TYR A 74 2.92 -2.46 3.17
CA TYR A 74 3.77 -2.19 2.01
C TYR A 74 2.97 -2.20 0.71
N ALA A 75 2.05 -3.17 0.53
CA ALA A 75 1.22 -3.18 -0.65
C ALA A 75 0.28 -1.95 -0.70
N GLY A 76 -0.28 -1.53 0.45
CA GLY A 76 -1.06 -0.29 0.54
C GLY A 76 -0.24 0.96 0.22
N LEU A 77 1.01 1.02 0.68
CA LEU A 77 1.91 2.14 0.43
C LEU A 77 2.21 2.31 -1.08
N PHE A 78 2.43 1.19 -1.77
CA PHE A 78 2.74 1.14 -3.20
C PHE A 78 1.49 0.96 -4.09
N ALA A 79 0.27 1.00 -3.56
CA ALA A 79 -0.95 0.74 -4.32
C ALA A 79 -1.17 1.72 -5.49
N PHE A 80 -0.67 2.95 -5.36
CA PHE A 80 -0.74 4.00 -6.38
C PHE A 80 0.57 4.19 -7.15
N ALA A 81 1.55 3.30 -6.95
CA ALA A 81 2.78 3.33 -7.72
C ALA A 81 2.46 3.04 -9.19
N THR A 82 3.13 3.75 -10.10
CA THR A 82 3.13 3.43 -11.53
C THR A 82 3.96 2.18 -11.79
N GLU A 83 3.80 1.55 -12.95
CA GLU A 83 4.61 0.37 -13.28
C GLU A 83 6.13 0.60 -13.21
N PRO A 84 6.70 1.74 -13.70
CA PRO A 84 8.12 2.01 -13.54
C PRO A 84 8.55 2.14 -12.08
N GLU A 85 7.71 2.75 -11.22
CA GLU A 85 7.99 2.87 -9.79
C GLU A 85 7.93 1.50 -9.09
N VAL A 86 6.97 0.64 -9.47
CA VAL A 86 6.90 -0.75 -8.99
C VAL A 86 8.15 -1.53 -9.39
N ASP A 87 8.58 -1.45 -10.65
CA ASP A 87 9.76 -2.16 -11.10
C ASP A 87 11.06 -1.63 -10.47
N HIS A 88 11.15 -0.32 -10.22
CA HIS A 88 12.31 0.28 -9.59
C HIS A 88 12.40 -0.05 -8.09
N HIS A 89 11.33 0.19 -7.32
CA HIS A 89 11.36 0.08 -5.87
C HIS A 89 11.10 -1.35 -5.36
N LEU A 90 10.41 -2.19 -6.14
CA LEU A 90 9.99 -3.53 -5.71
C LEU A 90 10.65 -4.66 -6.51
N ALA A 91 11.73 -4.40 -7.26
CA ALA A 91 12.43 -5.38 -8.09
C ALA A 91 12.71 -6.71 -7.35
N GLU A 92 13.22 -6.62 -6.12
CA GLU A 92 13.59 -7.76 -5.27
C GLU A 92 12.46 -8.19 -4.31
N HIS A 93 11.35 -7.45 -4.30
CA HIS A 93 10.22 -7.63 -3.38
C HIS A 93 9.07 -8.34 -4.06
N LEU A 94 9.34 -9.57 -4.52
CA LEU A 94 8.45 -10.32 -5.43
C LEU A 94 7.00 -10.39 -4.96
N PHE A 95 6.78 -10.54 -3.64
CA PHE A 95 5.43 -10.63 -3.09
C PHE A 95 4.67 -9.29 -3.15
N THR A 96 5.25 -8.19 -2.66
CA THR A 96 4.64 -6.86 -2.74
C THR A 96 4.47 -6.42 -4.20
N ARG A 97 5.47 -6.70 -5.05
CA ARG A 97 5.42 -6.43 -6.49
C ARG A 97 4.25 -7.17 -7.16
N ALA A 98 4.04 -8.44 -6.83
CA ALA A 98 2.93 -9.22 -7.36
C ALA A 98 1.57 -8.61 -6.98
N ILE A 99 1.39 -8.18 -5.73
CA ILE A 99 0.16 -7.50 -5.29
C ILE A 99 -0.07 -6.21 -6.07
N CYS A 100 0.94 -5.34 -6.21
CA CYS A 100 0.81 -4.11 -6.99
C CYS A 100 0.43 -4.39 -8.45
N ARG A 101 1.02 -5.43 -9.07
CA ARG A 101 0.69 -5.83 -10.46
C ARG A 101 -0.76 -6.31 -10.61
N LEU A 102 -1.30 -7.03 -9.62
CA LEU A 102 -2.72 -7.37 -9.58
C LEU A 102 -3.61 -6.12 -9.53
N LEU A 103 -3.26 -5.12 -8.73
CA LEU A 103 -4.01 -3.86 -8.63
C LEU A 103 -4.04 -3.07 -9.95
N HIS A 104 -3.00 -3.22 -10.79
CA HIS A 104 -2.97 -2.62 -12.12
C HIS A 104 -3.72 -3.42 -13.20
N GLY A 105 -4.40 -4.51 -12.84
CA GLY A 105 -5.05 -5.38 -13.82
C GLY A 105 -4.06 -6.11 -14.73
N GLN A 106 -2.79 -6.21 -14.31
CA GLN A 106 -1.72 -6.88 -15.03
C GLN A 106 -1.20 -8.08 -14.23
N PRO A 107 -1.97 -9.17 -14.13
CA PRO A 107 -1.49 -10.41 -13.50
C PRO A 107 -0.33 -11.04 -14.27
N GLU A 108 -0.07 -10.60 -15.51
CA GLU A 108 0.96 -11.20 -16.36
C GLU A 108 2.38 -10.78 -15.98
N ARG A 109 3.13 -11.75 -15.44
CA ARG A 109 4.51 -12.13 -15.83
C ARG A 109 5.04 -13.16 -14.82
N PRO A 110 6.04 -14.00 -15.19
CA PRO A 110 6.49 -15.21 -14.48
C PRO A 110 6.61 -15.10 -12.96
N VAL A 111 6.81 -13.91 -12.38
CA VAL A 111 6.85 -13.68 -10.94
C VAL A 111 5.58 -14.16 -10.25
N TYR A 112 4.37 -13.76 -10.67
CA TYR A 112 3.14 -14.18 -9.99
C TYR A 112 2.93 -15.69 -10.11
N LEU A 113 3.12 -16.26 -11.32
CA LEU A 113 3.00 -17.70 -11.55
C LEU A 113 4.09 -18.53 -10.84
N ALA A 114 5.26 -17.95 -10.58
CA ALA A 114 6.34 -18.60 -9.83
C ALA A 114 6.11 -18.62 -8.32
N LEU A 115 5.15 -17.84 -7.81
CA LEU A 115 4.77 -17.92 -6.40
C LEU A 115 4.01 -19.22 -6.13
N PRO A 116 4.21 -19.86 -4.95
CA PRO A 116 3.37 -20.98 -4.53
C PRO A 116 1.90 -20.62 -4.49
N ASP A 117 1.00 -21.58 -4.72
CA ASP A 117 -0.45 -21.37 -4.77
C ASP A 117 -1.01 -20.65 -3.53
N SER A 118 -0.54 -21.02 -2.34
CA SER A 118 -0.92 -20.38 -1.08
C SER A 118 -0.49 -18.92 -1.00
N VAL A 119 0.65 -18.57 -1.59
CA VAL A 119 1.17 -17.20 -1.65
C VAL A 119 0.38 -16.38 -2.68
N ARG A 120 -0.02 -16.99 -3.81
CA ARG A 120 -0.90 -16.33 -4.80
C ARG A 120 -2.27 -16.01 -4.21
N ALA A 121 -2.90 -16.98 -3.53
CA ALA A 121 -4.18 -16.77 -2.85
C ALA A 121 -4.10 -15.66 -1.79
N LEU A 122 -2.99 -15.56 -1.06
CA LEU A 122 -2.76 -14.46 -0.13
C LEU A 122 -2.59 -13.12 -0.84
N ALA A 123 -1.86 -13.08 -1.97
CA ALA A 123 -1.70 -11.87 -2.77
C ALA A 123 -3.05 -11.37 -3.32
N ASP A 124 -3.89 -12.28 -3.83
CA ASP A 124 -5.24 -11.96 -4.32
C ASP A 124 -6.12 -11.40 -3.20
N SER A 125 -6.08 -12.03 -2.03
CA SER A 125 -6.83 -11.57 -0.86
C SER A 125 -6.41 -10.16 -0.42
N ILE A 126 -5.10 -9.88 -0.41
CA ILE A 126 -4.58 -8.55 -0.07
C ILE A 126 -4.96 -7.53 -1.15
N ALA A 127 -4.81 -7.85 -2.43
CA ALA A 127 -5.19 -6.96 -3.53
C ALA A 127 -6.68 -6.59 -3.45
N MET A 128 -7.55 -7.58 -3.19
CA MET A 128 -8.98 -7.35 -3.01
C MET A 128 -9.28 -6.44 -1.81
N LYS A 129 -8.63 -6.67 -0.66
CA LYS A 129 -8.76 -5.79 0.52
C LYS A 129 -8.32 -4.36 0.22
N ILE A 130 -7.24 -4.19 -0.54
CA ILE A 130 -6.74 -2.88 -0.95
C ILE A 130 -7.76 -2.18 -1.83
N GLN A 131 -8.28 -2.83 -2.86
CA GLN A 131 -9.26 -2.24 -3.77
C GLN A 131 -10.52 -1.78 -3.02
N VAL A 132 -11.10 -2.66 -2.19
CA VAL A 132 -12.27 -2.31 -1.36
C VAL A 132 -11.98 -1.12 -0.44
N THR A 133 -10.76 -1.04 0.11
CA THR A 133 -10.38 0.08 0.98
C THR A 133 -10.20 1.37 0.19
N ILE A 134 -9.65 1.31 -1.03
CA ILE A 134 -9.52 2.44 -1.95
C ILE A 134 -10.91 2.98 -2.29
N ASP A 135 -11.83 2.11 -2.73
CA ASP A 135 -13.19 2.49 -3.12
C ASP A 135 -13.89 3.20 -1.95
N ARG A 136 -13.81 2.61 -0.75
CA ARG A 136 -14.39 3.19 0.47
C ARG A 136 -13.78 4.53 0.88
N LEU A 137 -12.47 4.72 0.71
CA LEU A 137 -11.78 5.92 1.16
C LEU A 137 -11.85 7.07 0.14
N PHE A 138 -11.88 6.75 -1.15
CA PHE A 138 -11.61 7.71 -2.21
C PHE A 138 -12.69 7.82 -3.28
N GLU A 139 -13.75 7.01 -3.26
CA GLU A 139 -14.95 7.34 -4.03
C GLU A 139 -15.75 8.46 -3.35
N LYS A 140 -16.18 9.44 -4.14
CA LYS A 140 -17.12 10.48 -3.69
C LYS A 140 -18.43 9.80 -3.27
N ARG A 141 -18.99 10.18 -2.12
CA ARG A 141 -20.44 10.03 -1.89
C ARG A 141 -21.15 10.63 -3.11
N PRO A 142 -22.01 9.91 -3.84
CA PRO A 142 -22.90 10.56 -4.78
C PRO A 142 -23.73 11.55 -3.98
N ASP A 143 -23.72 12.79 -4.44
CA ASP A 143 -24.31 13.94 -3.79
C ASP A 143 -25.76 13.66 -3.33
N LEU A 144 -26.07 13.97 -2.06
CA LEU A 144 -27.46 14.15 -1.67
C LEU A 144 -27.99 15.38 -2.44
N PRO A 145 -29.21 15.32 -3.01
CA PRO A 145 -29.77 16.47 -3.72
C PRO A 145 -29.95 17.65 -2.75
N ALA A 146 -29.65 18.83 -3.27
CA ALA A 146 -29.85 20.14 -2.65
C ALA A 146 -31.34 20.41 -2.33
#